data_AF-A0AAU9RXR6-F1
#
_entry.id   AF-A0AAU9RXR6-F1
#
_cell.length_a   1.000
_cell.length_b   1.000
_cell.length_c   1.000
_cell.angle_alpha   90.00
_cell.angle_beta   90.00
_cell.angle_gamma   90.00
#
_symmetry.space_group_name_H-M   'P 1'
#
loop_
_entity.id
_entity.type
_entity.pdbx_description
1 polymer ?
#
loop_
_entity_poly.entity_id
_entity_poly.type
_entity_poly.pdbx_seq_one_letter_code
_entity_poly.pdbx_strand_id
1 'polypeptide(L)'
;MLPEVPFENFRTGSQFFVLTRERARMVVSGSKLWSKFKLPCLKKYICYPEEHYFPTLIGMKDPGGCIPATLTHVDWSIRRYGHPRMYRASEVGPDLIAKKFSGDSIQPLLRIAPDIIFKD
;
A
#
# COMPACT_ATOMS: atom_id res chain seq x y z
N MET A 1 -3.25 6.58 -31.33
CA MET A 1 -3.13 7.47 -30.15
C MET A 1 -2.16 6.81 -29.17
N LEU A 2 -1.19 7.53 -28.63
CA LEU A 2 -0.28 6.98 -27.61
C LEU A 2 -0.98 6.93 -26.23
N PRO A 3 -0.59 6.00 -25.34
CA PRO A 3 -1.19 5.93 -24.02
C PRO A 3 -0.75 7.12 -23.15
N GLU A 4 -1.66 7.62 -22.31
CA GLU A 4 -1.37 8.70 -21.34
C GLU A 4 -0.24 8.34 -20.37
N VAL A 5 -0.07 7.05 -20.09
CA VAL A 5 1.00 6.50 -19.27
C VAL A 5 1.77 5.50 -20.13
N PRO A 6 3.05 5.77 -20.44
CA PRO A 6 3.94 4.79 -21.07
C PRO A 6 4.07 3.53 -20.22
N PHE A 7 4.28 2.37 -20.84
CA PHE A 7 4.29 1.09 -20.14
C PHE A 7 5.38 1.03 -19.07
N GLU A 8 6.56 1.58 -19.35
CA GLU A 8 7.70 1.70 -18.45
C GLU A 8 7.43 2.56 -17.20
N ASN A 9 6.41 3.40 -17.25
CA ASN A 9 5.97 4.25 -16.14
C ASN A 9 4.77 3.68 -15.40
N PHE A 10 4.12 2.65 -15.93
CA PHE A 10 3.00 2.01 -15.27
C PHE A 10 3.51 1.20 -14.08
N ARG A 11 2.96 1.46 -12.90
CA ARG A 11 3.41 0.82 -11.65
C ARG A 11 2.29 0.01 -11.01
N THR A 12 2.70 -0.99 -10.24
CA THR A 12 1.86 -1.72 -9.30
C THR A 12 2.43 -1.52 -7.90
N GLY A 13 1.57 -1.54 -6.89
CA GLY A 13 1.92 -1.33 -5.49
C GLY A 13 0.90 -2.01 -4.58
N SER A 14 0.99 -1.70 -3.29
CA SER A 14 0.03 -2.21 -2.30
C SER A 14 -1.26 -1.40 -2.32
N GLN A 15 -2.38 -2.07 -2.06
CA GLN A 15 -3.64 -1.43 -1.70
C GLN A 15 -3.54 -0.54 -0.44
N PHE A 16 -2.61 -0.86 0.46
CA PHE A 16 -2.40 -0.10 1.70
C PHE A 16 -1.21 0.85 1.55
N PHE A 17 -1.45 2.14 1.69
CA PHE A 17 -0.43 3.17 1.55
C PHE A 17 -0.61 4.28 2.58
N VAL A 18 0.44 5.09 2.74
CA VAL A 18 0.44 6.29 3.58
C VAL A 18 0.90 7.45 2.73
N LEU A 19 0.20 8.58 2.81
CA LEU A 19 0.57 9.80 2.11
C LEU A 19 0.81 10.93 3.11
N THR A 20 1.88 11.69 2.88
CA THR A 20 2.01 13.02 3.49
C THR A 20 0.89 13.93 2.95
N ARG A 21 0.53 14.96 3.72
CA ARG A 21 -0.49 15.93 3.31
C ARG A 21 -0.17 16.62 1.97
N GLU A 22 1.09 16.92 1.73
CA GLU A 22 1.57 17.50 0.47
C GLU A 22 1.25 16.60 -0.72
N ARG A 23 1.58 15.31 -0.63
CA ARG A 23 1.35 14.33 -1.69
C ARG A 23 -0.13 13.99 -1.85
N ALA A 24 -0.90 14.02 -0.77
CA ALA A 24 -2.36 13.90 -0.84
C ALA A 24 -2.98 15.04 -1.68
N ARG A 25 -2.49 16.28 -1.55
CA ARG A 25 -2.93 17.42 -2.39
C ARG A 25 -2.65 17.19 -3.87
N MET A 26 -1.46 16.68 -4.19
CA MET A 26 -1.10 16.32 -5.56
C MET A 26 -2.09 15.30 -6.13
N VAL A 27 -2.38 14.23 -5.38
CA VAL A 27 -3.34 13.19 -5.79
C VAL A 27 -4.72 13.80 -6.09
N VAL A 28 -5.31 14.53 -5.14
CA VAL A 28 -6.67 15.07 -5.32
C VAL A 28 -6.76 16.12 -6.43
N SER A 29 -5.67 16.84 -6.71
CA SER A 29 -5.61 17.79 -7.82
C SER A 29 -5.47 17.13 -9.20
N GLY A 30 -5.05 15.85 -9.23
CA GLY A 30 -4.71 15.14 -10.46
C GLY A 30 -5.93 14.64 -11.22
N SER A 31 -6.45 15.43 -12.16
CA SER A 31 -7.66 15.07 -12.93
C SER A 31 -7.40 14.22 -14.17
N LYS A 32 -6.26 14.40 -14.87
CA LYS A 32 -5.99 13.78 -16.18
C LYS A 32 -5.87 12.25 -16.10
N LEU A 33 -5.12 11.74 -15.13
CA LEU A 33 -4.97 10.29 -14.94
C LEU A 33 -6.21 9.70 -14.26
N TRP A 34 -6.76 10.42 -13.27
CA TRP A 34 -7.94 10.00 -12.53
C TRP A 34 -9.17 9.83 -13.42
N SER A 35 -9.33 10.67 -14.45
CA SER A 35 -10.45 10.56 -15.40
C SER A 35 -10.55 9.20 -16.09
N LYS A 36 -9.42 8.46 -16.17
CA LYS A 36 -9.35 7.09 -16.71
C LYS A 36 -9.53 6.04 -15.63
N PHE A 37 -8.86 6.22 -14.49
CA PHE A 37 -8.90 5.25 -13.37
C PHE A 37 -10.24 5.20 -12.64
N LYS A 38 -11.06 6.26 -12.73
CA LYS A 38 -12.42 6.29 -12.16
C LYS A 38 -13.46 5.57 -13.02
N LEU A 39 -13.10 5.17 -14.25
CA LEU A 39 -14.03 4.49 -15.15
C LEU A 39 -14.28 3.05 -14.69
N PRO A 40 -15.44 2.47 -15.03
CA PRO A 40 -15.67 1.06 -14.78
C PRO A 40 -14.58 0.18 -15.39
N CYS A 41 -14.18 -0.82 -14.62
CA CYS A 41 -13.24 -1.83 -15.06
C CYS A 41 -13.77 -2.59 -16.28
N LEU A 42 -12.95 -2.71 -17.33
CA LEU A 42 -13.28 -3.52 -18.52
C LEU A 42 -13.54 -4.99 -18.17
N LYS A 43 -12.83 -5.51 -17.17
CA LYS A 43 -12.98 -6.86 -16.63
C LYS A 43 -13.03 -6.78 -15.11
N LYS A 44 -14.17 -7.20 -14.53
CA LYS A 44 -14.52 -6.98 -13.12
C LYS A 44 -13.51 -7.53 -12.11
N TYR A 45 -12.82 -8.64 -12.41
CA TYR A 45 -11.98 -9.35 -11.43
C TYR A 45 -10.46 -9.19 -11.63
N ILE A 46 -10.04 -8.25 -12.48
CA ILE A 46 -8.61 -8.04 -12.78
C ILE A 46 -8.22 -6.56 -12.76
N CYS A 47 -9.01 -5.73 -12.10
CA CYS A 47 -8.88 -4.30 -12.13
C CYS A 47 -8.86 -3.78 -10.70
N TYR A 48 -7.68 -3.34 -10.29
CA TYR A 48 -7.35 -2.89 -8.94
C TYR A 48 -6.82 -1.45 -9.04
N PRO A 49 -7.68 -0.47 -9.35
CA PRO A 49 -7.24 0.90 -9.58
C PRO A 49 -6.47 1.46 -8.37
N GLU A 50 -6.80 1.05 -7.16
CA GLU A 50 -6.10 1.39 -5.92
C GLU A 50 -4.65 0.87 -5.85
N GLU A 51 -4.36 -0.29 -6.46
CA GLU A 51 -3.00 -0.86 -6.51
C GLU A 51 -2.14 -0.25 -7.62
N HIS A 52 -2.75 0.50 -8.55
CA HIS A 52 -2.08 1.02 -9.74
C HIS A 52 -2.03 2.55 -9.81
N TYR A 53 -3.09 3.25 -9.41
CA TYR A 53 -3.24 4.69 -9.58
C TYR A 53 -2.21 5.48 -8.79
N PHE A 54 -2.13 5.27 -7.47
CA PHE A 54 -1.19 5.98 -6.60
C PHE A 54 0.28 5.73 -6.97
N PRO A 55 0.75 4.48 -7.11
CA PRO A 55 2.15 4.24 -7.44
C PRO A 55 2.52 4.75 -8.85
N THR A 56 1.58 4.71 -9.80
CA THR A 56 1.82 5.27 -11.15
C THR A 56 1.87 6.80 -11.11
N LEU A 57 0.89 7.45 -10.49
CA LEU A 57 0.83 8.91 -10.42
C LEU A 57 2.06 9.47 -9.69
N ILE A 58 2.38 8.92 -8.51
CA ILE A 58 3.49 9.39 -7.68
C ILE A 58 4.82 9.04 -8.37
N GLY A 59 4.99 7.84 -8.93
CA GLY A 59 6.22 7.48 -9.65
C GLY A 59 6.51 8.40 -10.84
N MET A 60 5.48 8.92 -11.50
CA MET A 60 5.61 9.89 -12.60
C MET A 60 5.80 11.34 -12.14
N LYS A 61 5.23 11.73 -11.00
CA LYS A 61 5.18 13.13 -10.54
C LYS A 61 6.20 13.48 -9.45
N ASP A 62 6.58 12.50 -8.65
CA ASP A 62 7.48 12.62 -7.50
C ASP A 62 8.32 11.33 -7.34
N PRO A 63 9.21 11.02 -8.31
CA PRO A 63 9.99 9.77 -8.31
C PRO A 63 10.92 9.62 -7.10
N GLY A 64 11.32 10.73 -6.45
CA GLY A 64 12.18 10.73 -5.26
C GLY A 64 11.43 10.79 -3.93
N GLY A 65 10.16 11.19 -3.92
CA GLY A 65 9.36 11.32 -2.70
C GLY A 65 8.51 10.10 -2.38
N CYS A 66 8.74 8.98 -3.06
CA CYS A 66 8.13 7.70 -2.75
C CYS A 66 9.18 6.73 -2.18
N ILE A 67 8.83 6.09 -1.07
CA ILE A 67 9.58 4.96 -0.55
C ILE A 67 8.86 3.69 -1.04
N PRO A 68 9.55 2.72 -1.67
CA PRO A 68 8.94 1.48 -2.17
C PRO A 68 8.64 0.49 -1.03
N ALA A 69 8.04 0.98 0.06
CA ALA A 69 7.63 0.22 1.23
C ALA A 69 6.40 0.89 1.86
N THR A 70 5.53 0.09 2.47
CA THR A 70 4.34 0.56 3.19
C THR A 70 4.50 0.31 4.68
N LEU A 71 3.61 0.85 5.52
CA LEU A 71 3.59 0.57 6.97
C LEU A 71 2.82 -0.71 7.34
N THR A 72 2.28 -1.43 6.36
CA THR A 72 1.56 -2.68 6.56
C THR A 72 2.45 -3.90 6.33
N HIS A 73 2.38 -4.91 7.20
CA HIS A 73 2.92 -6.23 6.93
C HIS A 73 1.87 -7.08 6.23
N VAL A 74 2.26 -7.77 5.16
CA VAL A 74 1.38 -8.66 4.39
C VAL A 74 2.14 -9.95 4.13
N ASP A 75 1.50 -11.08 4.44
CA ASP A 75 2.07 -12.41 4.21
C ASP A 75 1.53 -13.01 2.91
N TRP A 76 2.39 -13.01 1.89
CA TRP A 76 2.12 -13.60 0.58
C TRP A 76 2.63 -15.04 0.43
N SER A 77 3.09 -15.70 1.51
CA SER A 77 3.58 -17.08 1.47
C SER A 77 2.50 -18.07 1.01
N ILE A 78 1.23 -17.75 1.29
CA ILE A 78 0.06 -18.44 0.76
C ILE A 78 -0.72 -17.43 -0.08
N ARG A 79 -0.91 -17.75 -1.37
CA ARG A 79 -1.67 -16.90 -2.31
C ARG A 79 -2.92 -17.64 -2.72
N ARG A 80 -4.09 -17.08 -2.41
CA ARG A 80 -5.38 -17.68 -2.77
C ARG A 80 -6.26 -16.65 -3.46
N TYR A 81 -6.58 -16.88 -4.73
CA TYR A 81 -7.39 -15.98 -5.57
C TYR A 81 -6.91 -14.52 -5.58
N GLY A 82 -5.58 -14.30 -5.55
CA GLY A 82 -5.02 -12.95 -5.52
C GLY A 82 -5.02 -12.28 -4.13
N HIS A 83 -5.44 -12.99 -3.08
CA HIS A 83 -5.40 -12.50 -1.71
C HIS A 83 -4.21 -13.07 -0.92
N PRO A 84 -3.63 -12.28 0.00
CA PRO A 84 -2.61 -12.74 0.93
C PRO A 84 -3.22 -13.66 2.00
N ARG A 85 -2.35 -14.29 2.79
CA ARG A 85 -2.76 -15.16 3.89
C ARG A 85 -3.51 -14.37 4.97
N MET A 86 -4.60 -14.95 5.46
CA MET A 86 -5.29 -14.46 6.65
C MET A 86 -4.63 -15.04 7.91
N TYR A 87 -4.32 -14.16 8.87
CA TYR A 87 -3.85 -14.56 10.20
C TYR A 87 -4.99 -15.05 11.08
N ARG A 88 -4.71 -16.03 11.93
CA ARG A 88 -5.58 -16.42 13.06
C ARG A 88 -5.22 -15.60 14.29
N ALA A 89 -6.15 -15.50 15.24
CA ALA A 89 -5.94 -14.78 16.51
C ALA A 89 -4.66 -15.24 17.24
N SER A 90 -4.38 -16.55 17.26
CA SER A 90 -3.18 -17.13 17.87
C SER A 90 -1.86 -16.71 17.20
N GLU A 91 -1.90 -16.15 15.99
CA GLU A 91 -0.73 -15.72 15.24
C GLU A 91 -0.48 -14.21 15.35
N VAL A 92 -1.41 -13.48 15.97
CA VAL A 92 -1.31 -12.03 16.17
C VAL A 92 -0.68 -11.78 17.54
N GLY A 93 0.61 -11.47 17.54
CA GLY A 93 1.35 -11.19 18.75
C GLY A 93 2.63 -10.39 18.50
N PRO A 94 3.43 -10.16 19.54
CA PRO A 94 4.70 -9.43 19.49
C PRO A 94 5.61 -9.81 18.31
N ASP A 95 5.74 -11.10 18.01
CA ASP A 95 6.61 -11.59 16.95
C ASP A 95 6.13 -11.17 15.55
N LEU A 96 4.81 -11.12 15.34
CA LEU A 96 4.23 -10.65 14.08
C LEU A 96 4.52 -9.17 13.87
N ILE A 97 4.39 -8.38 14.94
CA ILE A 97 4.69 -6.95 14.93
C ILE A 97 6.18 -6.74 14.59
N ALA A 98 7.07 -7.47 15.26
CA ALA A 98 8.50 -7.40 15.07
C ALA A 98 8.96 -7.61 13.61
N LYS A 99 8.23 -8.37 12.79
CA LYS A 99 8.57 -8.61 11.37
C LYS A 99 8.67 -7.34 10.52
N LYS A 100 8.12 -6.21 10.98
CA LYS A 100 8.09 -4.98 10.21
C LYS A 100 8.98 -3.85 10.74
N PHE A 101 9.51 -3.99 11.96
CA PHE A 101 10.28 -2.95 12.62
C PHE A 101 11.76 -3.33 12.68
N SER A 102 12.62 -2.32 12.62
CA SER A 102 14.04 -2.50 12.85
C SER A 102 14.28 -2.96 14.29
N GLY A 103 15.35 -3.73 14.53
CA GLY A 103 15.59 -4.38 15.83
C GLY A 103 15.61 -3.41 17.03
N ASP A 104 16.13 -2.20 16.82
CA ASP A 104 16.16 -1.09 17.78
C ASP A 104 14.78 -0.52 18.11
N SER A 105 13.81 -0.64 17.20
CA SER A 105 12.43 -0.18 17.39
C SER A 105 11.54 -1.19 18.12
N ILE A 106 11.94 -2.47 18.19
CA ILE A 106 11.09 -3.54 18.73
C ILE A 106 10.84 -3.36 20.23
N GLN A 107 11.89 -3.16 21.03
CA GLN A 107 11.75 -3.09 22.50
C GLN A 107 10.91 -1.91 22.99
N PRO A 108 11.04 -0.69 22.44
CA PRO A 108 10.11 0.41 22.75
C PRO A 108 8.67 0.09 22.36
N LEU A 109 8.47 -0.56 21.20
CA LEU A 109 7.13 -0.80 20.66
C LEU A 109 6.40 -1.93 21.42
N LEU A 110 7.11 -2.98 21.83
CA LEU A 110 6.56 -4.03 22.69
C LEU A 110 6.21 -3.52 24.10
N ARG A 111 6.91 -2.48 24.60
CA ARG A 111 6.57 -1.86 25.90
C ARG A 111 5.23 -1.14 25.88
N ILE A 112 4.86 -0.51 24.77
CA ILE A 112 3.60 0.24 24.66
C ILE A 112 2.45 -0.62 24.11
N ALA A 113 2.74 -1.78 23.52
CA ALA A 113 1.74 -2.63 22.87
C ALA A 113 0.60 -3.09 23.81
N PRO A 114 0.83 -3.48 25.08
CA PRO A 114 -0.25 -3.85 25.99
C PRO A 114 -1.23 -2.70 26.26
N ASP A 115 -0.73 -1.46 26.29
CA ASP A 115 -1.52 -0.28 26.64
C ASP A 115 -2.25 0.34 25.44
N ILE A 116 -1.81 0.05 24.21
CA ILE A 116 -2.27 0.71 22.98
C ILE A 116 -2.87 -0.27 21.98
N ILE A 117 -2.26 -1.44 21.81
CA ILE A 117 -2.59 -2.41 20.75
C ILE A 117 -3.49 -3.53 21.28
N PHE A 118 -3.21 -4.03 22.48
CA PHE A 118 -3.90 -5.18 23.08
C PHE A 118 -4.79 -4.81 24.27
N LYS A 119 -5.14 -3.53 24.38
CA LYS A 119 -6.08 -3.05 25.38
C LYS A 119 -7.48 -3.24 24.83
N ASP A 120 -8.21 -4.20 25.39
CA ASP A 120 -9.64 -4.40 25.13
C ASP A 120 -10.45 -3.18 25.61
#